data_AF-A0A914NVT5-F1
#
_entry.id   AF-A0A914NVT5-F1
#
_cell.length_a   1.000
_cell.length_b   1.000
_cell.length_c   1.000
_cell.angle_alpha   90.00
_cell.angle_beta   90.00
_cell.angle_gamma   90.00
#
_symmetry.space_group_name_H-M   'P 1'
#
loop_
_entity.id
_entity.type
_entity.pdbx_description
1 polymer ?
#
loop_
_entity_poly.entity_id
_entity_poly.type
_entity_poly.pdbx_seq_one_letter_code
_entity_poly.pdbx_strand_id
1 'polypeptide(L)'
;MSIHHKIDRESANAITNALSFFETPNTNVSVTNSSVIELLTLNPVNITPYHFKIHASTNYIDLAKCYVFIELKILKEDNDGRMIDLGKDDNVAVCQLIGHTIWKNCRVSINGTQIFEGNSLMAYKSIFDYELTYPQSVKNSYLSVAGYYDDGDNQTETKVETVGYGYKSRKRLFLDENGNPCSAQFMSKLDVDIFNQPRYLVNQC
;
A
#
# COMPACT_ATOMS: atom_id res chain seq x y z
N MET A 1 42.50 17.41 21.34
CA MET A 1 42.17 16.50 20.22
C MET A 1 40.73 16.05 20.41
N SER A 2 39.83 16.42 19.49
CA SER A 2 38.46 15.87 19.50
C SER A 2 38.53 14.44 18.97
N ILE A 3 38.14 13.47 19.79
CA ILE A 3 38.26 12.03 19.56
C ILE A 3 37.16 11.44 18.66
N HIS A 4 36.29 12.29 18.09
CA HIS A 4 35.15 11.85 17.29
C HIS A 4 35.14 12.54 15.93
N HIS A 5 35.03 11.74 14.87
CA HIS A 5 34.91 12.23 13.49
C HIS A 5 33.44 12.58 13.21
N LYS A 6 33.19 13.85 12.91
CA LYS A 6 31.87 14.31 12.50
C LYS A 6 31.60 13.94 11.05
N ILE A 7 30.37 13.57 10.72
CA ILE A 7 29.94 13.25 9.35
C ILE A 7 30.05 14.50 8.45
N ASP A 8 29.72 15.67 9.00
CA ASP A 8 29.96 16.97 8.38
C ASP A 8 30.53 17.94 9.41
N ARG A 9 31.38 18.88 8.98
CA ARG A 9 32.04 19.83 9.87
C ARG A 9 31.04 20.65 10.70
N GLU A 10 29.90 21.01 10.11
CA GLU A 10 28.84 21.82 10.73
C GLU A 10 27.83 20.97 11.51
N SER A 11 27.93 19.63 11.46
CA SER A 11 27.02 18.77 12.22
C SER A 11 27.17 18.98 13.73
N ALA A 12 26.03 19.07 14.42
CA ALA A 12 25.98 19.15 15.87
C ALA A 12 26.34 17.78 16.47
N ASN A 13 27.00 17.79 17.63
CA ASN A 13 27.22 16.55 18.38
C ASN A 13 25.86 16.07 18.93
N ALA A 14 25.47 14.85 18.60
CA ALA A 14 24.28 14.22 19.14
C ALA A 14 24.68 13.12 20.13
N ILE A 15 23.98 13.04 21.26
CA ILE A 15 24.07 11.92 22.19
C ILE A 15 22.97 10.94 21.78
N THR A 16 23.26 9.63 21.81
CA THR A 16 22.25 8.64 21.45
C THR A 16 21.13 8.63 22.51
N ASN A 17 19.87 8.59 22.07
CA ASN A 17 18.71 8.57 22.97
C ASN A 17 18.74 7.39 23.95
N ALA A 18 19.42 6.29 23.60
CA ALA A 18 19.55 5.11 24.46
C ALA A 18 20.44 5.34 25.71
N LEU A 19 21.25 6.41 25.74
CA LEU A 19 22.09 6.75 26.88
C LEU A 19 21.55 7.94 27.70
N SER A 20 20.52 8.64 27.19
CA SER A 20 19.90 9.77 27.87
C SER A 20 18.59 9.34 28.53
N PHE A 21 18.70 8.83 29.76
CA PHE A 21 17.57 8.25 30.51
C PHE A 21 16.68 9.27 31.22
N PHE A 22 17.14 10.52 31.38
CA PHE A 22 16.46 11.55 32.18
C PHE A 22 16.11 12.81 31.40
N GLU A 23 16.58 12.96 30.16
CA GLU A 23 16.24 14.12 29.34
C GLU A 23 14.94 13.87 28.60
N THR A 24 14.10 14.91 28.53
CA THR A 24 12.92 14.87 27.68
C THR A 24 13.39 14.96 26.23
N PRO A 25 12.98 14.03 25.35
CA PRO A 25 13.41 14.07 23.95
C PRO A 25 12.95 15.39 23.30
N ASN A 26 13.82 15.97 22.49
CA ASN A 26 13.52 17.20 21.76
C ASN A 26 12.27 17.01 20.88
N THR A 27 11.34 17.96 20.97
CA THR A 27 10.16 17.95 20.11
C THR A 27 10.54 18.46 18.73
N ASN A 28 10.18 17.72 17.69
CA ASN A 28 10.37 18.17 16.32
C ASN A 28 9.41 19.34 16.02
N VAL A 29 9.97 20.53 15.79
CA VAL A 29 9.24 21.75 15.45
C VAL A 29 9.31 22.10 13.95
N SER A 30 9.89 21.24 13.12
CA SER A 30 10.12 21.53 11.70
C SER A 30 8.85 21.48 10.85
N VAL A 31 7.82 20.75 11.29
CA VAL A 31 6.54 20.63 10.57
C VAL A 31 5.48 21.46 11.29
N THR A 32 5.09 22.59 10.68
CA THR A 32 4.06 23.47 11.24
C THR A 32 2.64 22.99 10.96
N ASN A 33 2.39 22.44 9.76
CA ASN A 33 1.10 21.93 9.34
C ASN A 33 1.27 20.77 8.34
N SER A 34 0.34 19.82 8.34
CA SER A 34 0.28 18.72 7.37
C SER A 34 -1.17 18.41 7.01
N SER A 35 -1.45 18.18 5.73
CA SER A 35 -2.77 17.80 5.22
C SER A 35 -2.65 16.65 4.24
N VAL A 36 -3.66 15.79 4.19
CA VAL A 36 -3.79 14.74 3.17
C VAL A 36 -4.76 15.24 2.10
N ILE A 37 -4.39 15.07 0.84
CA ILE A 37 -5.24 15.41 -0.31
C ILE A 37 -5.59 14.13 -1.07
N GLU A 38 -6.85 13.99 -1.47
CA GLU A 38 -7.28 12.93 -2.36
C GLU A 38 -7.10 13.36 -3.82
N LEU A 39 -6.53 12.48 -4.64
CA LEU A 39 -6.32 12.71 -6.06
C LEU A 39 -7.08 11.65 -6.85
N LEU A 40 -8.08 12.11 -7.60
CA LEU A 40 -8.86 11.25 -8.49
C LEU A 40 -8.10 10.98 -9.79
N THR A 41 -8.49 9.91 -10.48
CA THR A 41 -7.94 9.59 -11.80
C THR A 41 -8.34 10.66 -12.82
N LEU A 42 -7.38 11.07 -13.66
CA LEU A 42 -7.64 12.03 -14.74
C LEU A 42 -8.50 11.43 -15.86
N ASN A 43 -8.41 10.12 -16.04
CA ASN A 43 -9.21 9.34 -16.97
C ASN A 43 -10.33 8.59 -16.25
N PRO A 44 -11.43 8.28 -16.96
CA PRO A 44 -12.46 7.38 -16.47
C PRO A 44 -11.92 6.01 -16.04
N VAL A 45 -12.52 5.44 -14.99
CA VAL A 45 -12.10 4.15 -14.38
C VAL A 45 -12.24 2.95 -15.34
N ASN A 46 -12.98 3.09 -16.45
CA ASN A 46 -13.09 2.03 -17.46
C ASN A 46 -11.97 2.04 -18.50
N ILE A 47 -11.07 3.02 -18.48
CA ILE A 47 -9.96 3.16 -19.45
C ILE A 47 -8.65 2.99 -18.69
N THR A 48 -7.88 1.95 -19.00
CA THR A 48 -6.51 1.79 -18.48
C THR A 48 -5.49 2.31 -19.50
N PRO A 49 -4.36 2.92 -19.08
CA PRO A 49 -3.86 3.05 -17.71
C PRO A 49 -4.50 4.20 -16.92
N TYR A 50 -4.54 4.09 -15.59
CA TYR A 50 -5.00 5.16 -14.70
C TYR A 50 -3.91 6.23 -14.52
N HIS A 51 -4.28 7.49 -14.72
CA HIS A 51 -3.38 8.63 -14.62
C HIS A 51 -3.69 9.46 -13.39
N PHE A 52 -2.70 9.62 -12.52
CA PHE A 52 -2.74 10.53 -11.38
C PHE A 52 -1.77 11.68 -11.64
N LYS A 53 -2.19 12.91 -11.33
CA LYS A 53 -1.33 14.08 -11.43
C LYS A 53 -1.32 14.82 -10.10
N ILE A 54 -0.16 14.87 -9.48
CA ILE A 54 0.09 15.75 -8.34
C ILE A 54 0.42 17.12 -8.92
N HIS A 55 -0.38 18.13 -8.59
CA HIS A 55 -0.16 19.50 -9.05
C HIS A 55 0.91 20.20 -8.20
N ALA A 56 1.64 21.12 -8.81
CA ALA A 56 2.60 21.97 -8.13
C ALA A 56 1.93 22.75 -6.99
N SER A 57 2.61 22.85 -5.86
CA SER A 57 2.09 23.50 -4.66
C SER A 57 3.23 24.11 -3.85
N THR A 58 2.92 25.08 -3.00
CA THR A 58 3.92 25.66 -2.08
C THR A 58 4.39 24.67 -1.00
N ASN A 59 3.60 23.65 -0.71
CA ASN A 59 3.90 22.65 0.32
C ASN A 59 4.82 21.54 -0.21
N TYR A 60 5.66 21.00 0.66
CA TYR A 60 6.41 19.78 0.35
C TYR A 60 5.49 18.55 0.31
N ILE A 61 5.84 17.56 -0.51
CA ILE A 61 5.12 16.29 -0.62
C ILE A 61 5.86 15.20 0.16
N ASP A 62 5.15 14.49 1.01
CA ASP A 62 5.63 13.25 1.62
C ASP A 62 5.28 12.05 0.72
N LEU A 63 6.23 11.64 -0.12
CA LEU A 63 6.05 10.47 -0.98
C LEU A 63 5.95 9.16 -0.18
N ALA A 64 6.50 9.11 1.04
CA ALA A 64 6.38 7.92 1.88
C ALA A 64 4.95 7.69 2.39
N LYS A 65 4.13 8.75 2.39
CA LYS A 65 2.71 8.73 2.78
C LYS A 65 1.78 8.95 1.59
N CYS A 66 2.16 8.46 0.40
CA CYS A 66 1.24 8.34 -0.72
C CYS A 66 0.66 6.92 -0.76
N TYR A 67 -0.66 6.85 -0.80
CA TYR A 67 -1.42 5.61 -0.83
C TYR A 67 -2.34 5.60 -2.04
N VAL A 68 -2.59 4.40 -2.57
CA VAL A 68 -3.65 4.16 -3.53
C VAL A 68 -4.84 3.62 -2.77
N PHE A 69 -5.98 4.28 -2.93
CA PHE A 69 -7.26 3.83 -2.40
C PHE A 69 -8.07 3.18 -3.53
N ILE A 70 -8.66 2.02 -3.25
CA ILE A 70 -9.33 1.20 -4.25
C ILE A 70 -10.63 0.67 -3.65
N GLU A 71 -11.73 0.79 -4.39
CA GLU A 71 -12.99 0.14 -4.07
C GLU A 71 -13.34 -0.88 -5.16
N LEU A 72 -13.65 -2.11 -4.75
CA LEU A 72 -13.89 -3.25 -5.66
C LEU A 72 -15.18 -3.98 -5.29
N LYS A 73 -15.95 -4.38 -6.30
CA LYS A 73 -17.07 -5.31 -6.15
C LYS A 73 -16.87 -6.48 -7.12
N ILE A 74 -17.09 -7.70 -6.65
CA ILE A 74 -17.02 -8.90 -7.51
C ILE A 74 -18.43 -9.18 -8.05
N LEU A 75 -18.52 -9.30 -9.37
CA LEU A 75 -19.73 -9.66 -10.10
C LEU A 75 -19.50 -10.98 -10.84
N LYS A 76 -20.58 -11.73 -11.06
CA LYS A 76 -20.62 -12.97 -11.83
C LYS A 76 -21.35 -12.74 -13.14
N GLU A 77 -20.87 -13.34 -14.21
CA GLU A 77 -21.57 -13.34 -15.50
C GLU A 77 -22.63 -14.46 -15.50
N ASP A 78 -23.87 -14.10 -15.84
CA ASP A 78 -24.97 -15.05 -16.03
C ASP A 78 -24.94 -15.67 -17.44
N ASN A 79 -25.73 -16.71 -17.69
CA ASN A 79 -25.82 -17.40 -18.98
C ASN A 79 -26.22 -16.47 -20.15
N ASP A 80 -26.92 -15.37 -19.84
CA ASP A 80 -27.32 -14.34 -20.80
C ASP A 80 -26.26 -13.22 -21.00
N GLY A 81 -25.05 -13.38 -20.43
CA GLY A 81 -23.95 -12.40 -20.52
C GLY A 81 -24.14 -11.15 -19.67
N ARG A 82 -25.07 -11.17 -18.70
CA ARG A 82 -25.31 -10.06 -17.77
C ARG A 82 -24.48 -10.21 -16.51
N MET A 83 -23.93 -9.10 -16.01
CA MET A 83 -23.24 -9.08 -14.73
C MET A 83 -24.25 -9.01 -13.59
N ILE A 84 -24.24 -10.03 -12.73
CA ILE A 84 -25.08 -10.16 -11.55
C ILE A 84 -24.23 -10.21 -10.28
N ASP A 85 -24.85 -9.90 -9.15
CA ASP A 85 -24.21 -10.00 -7.84
C ASP A 85 -23.95 -11.48 -7.48
N LEU A 86 -22.86 -11.73 -6.74
CA LEU A 86 -22.50 -13.08 -6.29
C LEU A 86 -23.59 -13.69 -5.39
N GLY A 87 -23.88 -14.96 -5.56
CA GLY A 87 -24.65 -15.74 -4.59
C GLY A 87 -23.83 -16.03 -3.34
N LYS A 88 -24.51 -16.22 -2.20
CA LYS A 88 -23.87 -16.60 -0.92
C LYS A 88 -22.99 -17.86 -1.03
N ASP A 89 -23.43 -18.81 -1.85
CA ASP A 89 -22.77 -20.10 -2.05
C ASP A 89 -21.69 -20.06 -3.14
N ASP A 90 -21.54 -18.94 -3.88
CA ASP A 90 -20.49 -18.82 -4.89
C ASP A 90 -19.11 -18.80 -4.20
N ASN A 91 -18.24 -19.73 -4.59
CA ASN A 91 -16.94 -19.91 -3.97
C ASN A 91 -15.85 -19.11 -4.70
N VAL A 92 -15.90 -17.79 -4.55
CA VAL A 92 -14.94 -16.85 -5.17
C VAL A 92 -14.30 -15.98 -4.11
N ALA A 93 -12.98 -15.77 -4.21
CA ALA A 93 -12.22 -14.85 -3.39
C ALA A 93 -11.11 -14.20 -4.24
N VAL A 94 -10.60 -13.06 -3.78
CA VAL A 94 -9.47 -12.38 -4.42
C VAL A 94 -8.12 -13.02 -4.06
N CYS A 95 -7.12 -12.74 -4.89
CA CYS A 95 -5.73 -13.04 -4.59
C CYS A 95 -5.30 -12.33 -3.29
N GLN A 96 -4.29 -12.89 -2.63
CA GLN A 96 -3.64 -12.27 -1.47
C GLN A 96 -3.14 -10.87 -1.83
N LEU A 97 -3.24 -9.94 -0.88
CA LEU A 97 -2.69 -8.59 -1.00
C LEU A 97 -3.24 -7.86 -2.25
N ILE A 98 -4.55 -7.97 -2.48
CA ILE A 98 -5.23 -7.41 -3.66
C ILE A 98 -4.95 -5.92 -3.87
N GLY A 99 -4.73 -5.17 -2.78
CA GLY A 99 -4.37 -3.75 -2.84
C GLY A 99 -3.07 -3.48 -3.59
N HIS A 100 -2.14 -4.45 -3.66
CA HIS A 100 -0.89 -4.32 -4.42
C HIS A 100 -0.89 -5.13 -5.72
N THR A 101 -1.69 -6.21 -5.79
CA THR A 101 -1.65 -7.16 -6.91
C THR A 101 -2.62 -6.83 -8.04
N ILE A 102 -3.49 -5.83 -7.86
CA ILE A 102 -4.48 -5.44 -8.87
C ILE A 102 -3.88 -4.77 -10.12
N TRP A 103 -2.75 -4.08 -10.00
CA TRP A 103 -2.10 -3.44 -11.13
C TRP A 103 -0.94 -4.29 -11.68
N LYS A 104 -0.84 -4.30 -13.01
CA LYS A 104 0.22 -5.02 -13.72
C LYS A 104 1.55 -4.24 -13.76
N ASN A 105 1.48 -2.92 -13.83
CA ASN A 105 2.64 -2.04 -13.99
C ASN A 105 2.32 -0.63 -13.44
N CYS A 106 3.34 0.07 -12.95
CA CYS A 106 3.29 1.48 -12.55
C CYS A 106 4.44 2.24 -13.23
N ARG A 107 4.13 3.44 -13.75
CA ARG A 107 5.11 4.38 -14.31
C ARG A 107 5.06 5.68 -13.53
N VAL A 108 6.22 6.20 -13.14
CA VAL A 108 6.34 7.45 -12.40
C VAL A 108 7.26 8.39 -13.15
N SER A 109 6.78 9.61 -13.38
CA SER A 109 7.54 10.68 -14.01
C SER A 109 7.53 11.91 -13.13
N ILE A 110 8.68 12.55 -12.99
CA ILE A 110 8.83 13.85 -12.32
C ILE A 110 9.28 14.85 -13.36
N ASN A 111 8.55 15.96 -13.47
CA ASN A 111 8.83 17.04 -14.42
C ASN A 111 9.06 16.53 -15.87
N GLY A 112 8.21 15.59 -16.32
CA GLY A 112 8.29 14.99 -17.66
C GLY A 112 9.39 13.94 -17.85
N THR A 113 10.32 13.79 -16.90
CA THR A 113 11.33 12.73 -16.93
C THR A 113 10.82 11.49 -16.22
N GLN A 114 10.78 10.36 -16.91
CA GLN A 114 10.43 9.08 -16.31
C GLN A 114 11.55 8.63 -15.38
N ILE A 115 11.23 8.49 -14.09
CA ILE A 115 12.19 8.07 -13.06
C ILE A 115 12.02 6.60 -12.66
N PHE A 116 10.84 6.04 -12.94
CA PHE A 116 10.54 4.65 -12.65
C PHE A 116 9.57 4.07 -13.67
N GLU A 117 9.82 2.83 -14.06
CA GLU A 117 8.91 2.01 -14.85
C GLU A 117 8.99 0.58 -14.33
N GLY A 118 7.85 0.07 -13.88
CA GLY A 118 7.70 -1.32 -13.51
C GLY A 118 7.71 -2.24 -14.73
N ASN A 119 7.80 -3.54 -14.48
CA ASN A 119 7.53 -4.57 -15.47
C ASN A 119 6.15 -5.19 -15.20
N SER A 120 5.75 -6.14 -16.05
CA SER A 120 4.48 -6.87 -15.90
C SER A 120 4.40 -7.80 -14.68
N LEU A 121 5.48 -7.92 -13.91
CA LEU A 121 5.61 -8.81 -12.77
C LEU A 121 5.62 -8.04 -11.44
N MET A 122 5.20 -6.77 -11.45
CA MET A 122 5.17 -5.92 -10.26
C MET A 122 4.35 -6.55 -9.13
N ALA A 123 3.20 -7.16 -9.44
CA ALA A 123 2.38 -7.86 -8.44
C ALA A 123 3.15 -8.98 -7.70
N TYR A 124 3.99 -9.74 -8.42
CA TYR A 124 4.82 -10.80 -7.81
C TYR A 124 5.91 -10.20 -6.93
N LYS A 125 6.57 -9.14 -7.40
CA LYS A 125 7.56 -8.40 -6.59
C LYS A 125 6.93 -7.94 -5.29
N SER A 126 5.75 -7.31 -5.33
CA SER A 126 5.03 -6.85 -4.15
C SER A 126 4.78 -8.00 -3.17
N ILE A 127 4.21 -9.12 -3.62
CA ILE A 127 3.96 -10.28 -2.75
C ILE A 127 5.25 -10.72 -2.06
N PHE A 128 6.35 -10.92 -2.81
CA PHE A 128 7.61 -11.36 -2.22
C PHE A 128 8.21 -10.34 -1.25
N ASP A 129 8.19 -9.06 -1.59
CA ASP A 129 8.67 -8.00 -0.73
C ASP A 129 7.90 -8.01 0.60
N TYR A 130 6.57 -8.08 0.57
CA TYR A 130 5.77 -8.07 1.79
C TYR A 130 5.87 -9.37 2.60
N GLU A 131 5.98 -10.51 1.93
CA GLU A 131 6.12 -11.80 2.60
C GLU A 131 7.47 -11.99 3.28
N LEU A 132 8.55 -11.53 2.65
CA LEU A 132 9.92 -11.77 3.13
C LEU A 132 10.44 -10.65 4.03
N THR A 133 9.93 -9.42 3.89
CA THR A 133 10.48 -8.25 4.61
C THR A 133 9.83 -8.02 5.96
N TYR A 134 8.52 -8.22 6.06
CA TYR A 134 7.77 -7.79 7.25
C TYR A 134 7.50 -8.94 8.24
N PRO A 135 7.56 -8.67 9.56
CA PRO A 135 7.18 -9.65 10.56
C PRO A 135 5.66 -9.87 10.56
N GLN A 136 5.22 -11.03 11.07
CA GLN A 136 3.82 -11.43 11.11
C GLN A 136 2.90 -10.41 11.81
N SER A 137 3.41 -9.69 12.82
CA SER A 137 2.65 -8.65 13.52
C SER A 137 2.22 -7.49 12.61
N VAL A 138 3.09 -7.10 11.66
CA VAL A 138 2.78 -6.05 10.67
C VAL A 138 1.84 -6.60 9.59
N LYS A 139 2.06 -7.85 9.18
CA LYS A 139 1.19 -8.54 8.21
C LYS A 139 -0.25 -8.64 8.70
N ASN A 140 -0.46 -9.02 9.96
CA ASN A 140 -1.78 -9.17 10.55
C ASN A 140 -2.47 -7.85 10.89
N SER A 141 -1.74 -6.73 10.99
CA SER A 141 -2.31 -5.43 11.34
C SER A 141 -2.39 -4.52 10.11
N TYR A 142 -1.26 -3.91 9.73
CA TYR A 142 -1.18 -2.92 8.66
C TYR A 142 -1.53 -3.50 7.28
N LEU A 143 -1.02 -4.69 6.94
CA LEU A 143 -1.27 -5.26 5.60
C LEU A 143 -2.68 -5.85 5.44
N SER A 144 -3.44 -6.00 6.53
CA SER A 144 -4.86 -6.41 6.44
C SER A 144 -5.68 -5.41 5.61
N VAL A 145 -5.35 -4.11 5.68
CA VAL A 145 -5.95 -3.02 4.90
C VAL A 145 -5.67 -3.15 3.40
N ALA A 146 -4.53 -3.76 3.03
CA ALA A 146 -4.18 -4.07 1.66
C ALA A 146 -4.69 -5.46 1.20
N GLY A 147 -5.45 -6.16 2.04
CA GLY A 147 -6.03 -7.47 1.74
C GLY A 147 -5.12 -8.67 2.06
N TYR A 148 -4.18 -8.52 3.01
CA TYR A 148 -3.35 -9.62 3.48
C TYR A 148 -4.07 -10.46 4.54
N TYR A 149 -4.25 -11.75 4.27
CA TYR A 149 -4.77 -12.73 5.23
C TYR A 149 -3.96 -14.01 5.14
N ASP A 150 -3.27 -14.34 6.24
CA ASP A 150 -2.52 -15.59 6.36
C ASP A 150 -3.48 -16.79 6.39
N ASP A 151 -3.07 -17.89 5.77
CA ASP A 151 -3.81 -19.15 5.79
C ASP A 151 -3.52 -19.96 7.07
N GLY A 152 -2.46 -19.60 7.82
CA GLY A 152 -2.10 -20.11 9.15
C GLY A 152 -1.42 -21.48 9.15
N ASP A 153 -0.90 -21.89 10.31
CA ASP A 153 -0.01 -23.07 10.46
C ASP A 153 -0.68 -24.43 10.16
N ASN A 154 -2.01 -24.49 10.08
CA ASN A 154 -2.77 -25.75 10.02
C ASN A 154 -3.21 -26.17 8.60
N GLN A 155 -2.63 -25.59 7.55
CA GLN A 155 -3.03 -25.85 6.16
C GLN A 155 -1.99 -26.74 5.47
N THR A 156 -2.41 -27.96 5.07
CA THR A 156 -1.66 -28.77 4.11
C THR A 156 -1.92 -28.27 2.68
N GLU A 157 -0.93 -28.39 1.80
CA GLU A 157 -0.95 -27.90 0.40
C GLU A 157 -2.25 -28.24 -0.38
N THR A 158 -2.91 -29.34 -0.03
CA THR A 158 -4.12 -29.84 -0.70
C THR A 158 -5.44 -29.17 -0.25
N LYS A 159 -5.45 -28.31 0.79
CA LYS A 159 -6.68 -27.70 1.37
C LYS A 159 -6.74 -26.17 1.31
N VAL A 160 -5.68 -25.53 0.83
CA VAL A 160 -5.49 -24.07 0.83
C VAL A 160 -6.52 -23.36 -0.05
N GLU A 161 -6.94 -23.97 -1.16
CA GLU A 161 -7.62 -23.23 -2.23
C GLU A 161 -9.11 -22.92 -1.98
N THR A 162 -9.78 -23.63 -1.07
CA THR A 162 -11.22 -23.42 -0.79
C THR A 162 -11.63 -23.47 0.68
N VAL A 163 -10.77 -24.05 1.55
CA VAL A 163 -11.06 -24.20 2.98
C VAL A 163 -10.08 -23.39 3.85
N GLY A 164 -9.08 -22.79 3.20
CA GLY A 164 -8.11 -21.83 3.74
C GLY A 164 -8.73 -20.81 4.69
N TYR A 165 -8.09 -20.54 5.82
CA TYR A 165 -8.53 -19.45 6.71
C TYR A 165 -8.39 -18.09 6.01
N GLY A 166 -7.28 -17.88 5.30
CA GLY A 166 -7.03 -16.67 4.52
C GLY A 166 -7.99 -16.57 3.35
N TYR A 167 -8.24 -17.66 2.62
CA TYR A 167 -9.27 -17.71 1.57
C TYR A 167 -10.65 -17.25 2.07
N LYS A 168 -11.13 -17.84 3.18
CA LYS A 168 -12.42 -17.49 3.78
C LYS A 168 -12.47 -16.03 4.25
N SER A 169 -11.36 -15.53 4.80
CA SER A 169 -11.24 -14.15 5.24
C SER A 169 -11.30 -13.17 4.07
N ARG A 170 -10.57 -13.45 2.98
CA ARG A 170 -10.62 -12.65 1.75
C ARG A 170 -12.00 -12.67 1.09
N LYS A 171 -12.69 -13.83 1.09
CA LYS A 171 -14.08 -13.93 0.63
C LYS A 171 -15.01 -13.05 1.47
N ARG A 172 -14.83 -13.03 2.80
CA ARG A 172 -15.67 -12.24 3.72
C ARG A 172 -15.61 -10.74 3.46
N LEU A 173 -14.52 -10.21 2.91
CA LEU A 173 -14.38 -8.77 2.63
C LEU A 173 -15.42 -8.23 1.64
N PHE A 174 -15.94 -9.09 0.77
CA PHE A 174 -16.93 -8.73 -0.24
C PHE A 174 -18.36 -9.08 0.18
N LEU A 175 -18.58 -9.37 1.46
CA LEU A 175 -19.88 -9.68 2.03
C LEU A 175 -20.19 -8.70 3.16
N ASP A 176 -21.43 -8.22 3.22
CA ASP A 176 -21.95 -7.43 4.34
C ASP A 176 -22.14 -8.30 5.60
N GLU A 177 -22.57 -7.67 6.71
CA GLU A 177 -22.85 -8.37 7.97
C GLU A 177 -23.93 -9.45 7.84
N ASN A 178 -24.83 -9.31 6.87
CA ASN A 178 -25.93 -10.24 6.58
C ASN A 178 -25.53 -11.33 5.55
N GLY A 179 -24.33 -11.25 4.98
CA GLY A 179 -23.83 -12.15 3.95
C GLY A 179 -24.25 -11.82 2.51
N ASN A 180 -24.72 -10.61 2.24
CA ASN A 180 -25.00 -10.12 0.89
C ASN A 180 -23.75 -9.50 0.23
N PRO A 181 -23.62 -9.53 -1.09
CA PRO A 181 -22.47 -8.94 -1.79
C PRO A 181 -22.34 -7.44 -1.55
N CYS A 182 -21.13 -6.99 -1.20
CA CYS A 182 -20.81 -5.58 -1.00
C CYS A 182 -19.51 -5.20 -1.72
N SER A 183 -19.29 -3.89 -1.86
CA SER A 183 -17.98 -3.36 -2.26
C SER A 183 -17.00 -3.49 -1.08
N ALA A 184 -15.76 -3.87 -1.39
CA ALA A 184 -14.65 -3.89 -0.44
C ALA A 184 -13.69 -2.75 -0.76
N GLN A 185 -13.16 -2.12 0.29
CA GLN A 185 -12.21 -1.01 0.18
C GLN A 185 -10.82 -1.45 0.62
N PHE A 186 -9.81 -1.04 -0.13
CA PHE A 186 -8.41 -1.36 0.11
C PHE A 186 -7.56 -0.10 0.02
N MET A 187 -6.53 -0.06 0.85
CA MET A 187 -5.53 1.00 0.78
C MET A 187 -4.13 0.39 0.85
N SER A 188 -3.28 0.79 -0.08
CA SER A 188 -1.94 0.23 -0.27
C SER A 188 -0.93 1.31 -0.60
N LYS A 189 0.33 1.06 -0.26
CA LYS A 189 1.43 1.93 -0.67
C LYS A 189 1.84 1.59 -2.11
N LEU A 190 2.40 2.54 -2.84
CA LEU A 190 3.05 2.24 -4.12
C LEU A 190 4.42 1.59 -3.88
N ASP A 191 4.63 0.40 -4.45
CA ASP A 191 5.89 -0.36 -4.36
C ASP A 191 6.93 0.16 -5.36
N VAL A 192 7.18 1.45 -5.28
CA VAL A 192 8.12 2.19 -6.12
C VAL A 192 9.19 2.80 -5.22
N ASP A 193 10.46 2.67 -5.58
CA ASP A 193 11.58 2.99 -4.69
C ASP A 193 11.57 4.44 -4.20
N ILE A 194 11.17 5.40 -5.03
CA ILE A 194 11.08 6.82 -4.62
C ILE A 194 10.01 7.07 -3.56
N PHE A 195 9.02 6.20 -3.44
CA PHE A 195 8.01 6.26 -2.38
C PHE A 195 8.52 5.65 -1.07
N ASN A 196 9.72 5.05 -1.05
CA ASN A 196 10.33 4.49 0.17
C ASN A 196 11.41 5.38 0.78
N GLN A 197 11.58 6.61 0.30
CA GLN A 197 12.56 7.54 0.85
C GLN A 197 11.99 8.41 1.98
N PRO A 198 12.80 8.76 3.01
CA PRO A 198 12.34 9.52 4.18
C PRO A 198 12.29 11.04 3.95
N ARG A 199 12.75 11.56 2.80
CA ARG A 199 12.82 13.02 2.56
C ARG A 199 11.57 13.50 1.82
N TYR A 200 11.14 14.70 2.17
CA TYR A 200 10.07 15.38 1.46
C TYR A 200 10.52 15.85 0.08
N LEU A 201 9.65 15.72 -0.91
CA LEU A 201 9.85 16.25 -2.26
C LEU A 201 9.45 17.72 -2.31
N VAL A 202 10.29 18.55 -2.90
CA VAL A 202 9.95 19.96 -3.20
C VAL A 202 8.91 19.98 -4.31
N ASN A 203 7.77 20.62 -4.07
CA ASN A 203 6.67 20.70 -5.04
C ASN A 203 6.59 22.04 -5.79
N GLN A 204 7.75 22.67 -6.00
CA GLN A 204 7.86 23.92 -6.76
C GLN A 204 8.50 23.62 -8.12
N CYS A 205 7.69 23.15 -9.08
CA CYS A 205 8.10 22.97 -10.47
C CYS A 205 6.98 23.45 -11.39
#